data_AF-A0A0C9VJA1-F1
#
_entry.id   AF-A0A0C9VJA1-F1
#
_cell.length_a   1.000
_cell.length_b   1.000
_cell.length_c   1.000
_cell.angle_alpha   90.00
_cell.angle_beta   90.00
_cell.angle_gamma   90.00
#
_symmetry.space_group_name_H-M   'P 1'
#
loop_
_entity.id
_entity.type
_entity.pdbx_description
1 polymer ?
#
loop_
_entity_poly.entity_id
_entity_poly.type
_entity_poly.pdbx_seq_one_letter_code
_entity_poly.pdbx_strand_id
1 'polypeptide(L)'
;LGVRSLDYSPTLTDYQAYISLRNSFLKSSHGRLALLSGGILWRLAMEVIGPEAIFGFPCEQDMCNTEVIFSTSRALYGREKLTDEEIDLLCSAYYMEKGTSESKPIV
;
A
#
# COMPACT_ATOMS: atom_id res chain seq x y z
N LEU A 1 -5.46 6.55 3.22
CA LEU A 1 -5.88 7.46 4.31
C LEU A 1 -7.23 8.13 4.06
N GLY A 2 -8.08 7.53 3.22
CA GLY A 2 -9.46 7.93 3.01
C GLY A 2 -9.64 9.28 2.32
N VAL A 3 -10.87 9.77 2.40
CA VAL A 3 -11.29 11.08 1.90
C VAL A 3 -11.26 12.08 3.06
N ARG A 4 -10.68 13.25 2.84
CA ARG A 4 -10.59 14.36 3.79
C ARG A 4 -11.31 15.60 3.24
N SER A 5 -11.83 16.42 4.15
CA SER A 5 -12.43 17.71 3.80
C SER A 5 -11.37 18.67 3.25
N LEU A 6 -11.78 19.68 2.47
CA LEU A 6 -10.89 20.70 1.90
C LEU A 6 -10.11 21.49 2.96
N ASP A 7 -10.74 21.71 4.11
CA ASP A 7 -10.16 22.46 5.22
C ASP A 7 -9.30 21.58 6.15
N TYR A 8 -9.04 20.33 5.75
CA TYR A 8 -8.26 19.40 6.54
C TYR A 8 -6.77 19.79 6.54
N SER A 9 -6.27 20.14 7.72
CA SER A 9 -4.85 20.32 7.97
C SER A 9 -4.29 19.08 8.67
N PRO A 10 -3.29 18.39 8.10
CA PRO A 10 -2.68 17.23 8.75
C PRO A 10 -2.07 17.62 10.11
N THR A 11 -2.46 16.91 11.16
CA THR A 11 -1.93 17.13 12.51
C THR A 11 -0.82 16.13 12.85
N LEU A 12 -0.08 16.40 13.94
CA LEU A 12 0.90 15.44 14.47
C LEU A 12 0.26 14.10 14.82
N THR A 13 -0.97 14.12 15.34
CA THR A 13 -1.74 12.92 15.68
C THR A 13 -2.04 12.09 14.44
N ASP A 14 -2.40 12.73 13.32
CA ASP A 14 -2.64 12.04 12.04
C ASP A 14 -1.38 11.38 11.52
N TYR A 15 -0.23 12.05 11.66
CA TYR A 15 1.06 11.49 11.30
C TYR A 15 1.41 10.25 12.15
N GLN A 16 1.21 10.33 13.48
CA GLN A 16 1.45 9.18 14.38
C GLN A 16 0.51 8.00 14.07
N ALA A 17 -0.76 8.28 13.77
CA ALA A 17 -1.72 7.28 13.35
C ALA A 17 -1.30 6.62 12.02
N TYR A 18 -0.87 7.42 11.04
CA TYR A 18 -0.31 6.92 9.78
C TYR A 18 0.90 6.02 10.02
N ILE A 19 1.88 6.45 10.82
CA ILE A 19 3.09 5.65 11.10
C ILE A 19 2.72 4.31 11.75
N SER A 20 1.80 4.33 12.71
CA SER A 20 1.33 3.11 13.39
C SER A 20 0.68 2.14 12.40
N LEU A 21 -0.18 2.67 11.53
CA LEU A 21 -0.91 1.89 10.55
C LEU A 21 0.01 1.36 9.42
N ARG A 22 0.91 2.19 8.89
CA ARG A 22 1.94 1.81 7.93
C ARG A 22 2.82 0.69 8.48
N ASN A 23 3.29 0.83 9.71
CA ASN A 23 4.16 -0.15 10.32
C ASN A 23 3.41 -1.47 10.60
N SER A 24 2.11 -1.40 10.94
CA SER A 24 1.26 -2.58 11.06
C SER A 24 1.09 -3.29 9.71
N PHE A 25 0.86 -2.53 8.63
CA PHE A 25 0.75 -3.07 7.28
C PHE A 25 2.06 -3.73 6.81
N LEU A 26 3.20 -3.07 7.01
CA LEU A 26 4.51 -3.62 6.63
C LEU A 26 4.91 -4.88 7.41
N LYS A 27 4.34 -5.09 8.60
CA LYS A 27 4.52 -6.34 9.38
C LYS A 27 3.57 -7.46 8.96
N SER A 28 2.57 -7.18 8.12
CA SER A 28 1.74 -8.20 7.50
C SER A 28 2.50 -8.95 6.41
N SER A 29 1.94 -10.04 5.91
CA SER A 29 2.49 -10.81 4.80
C SER A 29 2.73 -9.96 3.54
N HIS A 30 1.85 -8.99 3.27
CA HIS A 30 1.97 -8.08 2.12
C HIS A 30 3.16 -7.10 2.25
N GLY A 31 3.73 -6.94 3.44
CA GLY A 31 4.96 -6.17 3.65
C GLY A 31 6.15 -6.70 2.85
N ARG A 32 6.19 -8.00 2.59
CA ARG A 32 7.18 -8.63 1.69
C ARG A 32 7.06 -8.09 0.27
N LEU A 33 5.85 -7.83 -0.22
CA LEU A 33 5.62 -7.29 -1.56
C LEU A 33 6.18 -5.88 -1.68
N ALA A 34 6.12 -5.07 -0.61
CA ALA A 34 6.72 -3.73 -0.57
C ALA A 34 8.24 -3.80 -0.68
N LEU A 35 8.83 -4.81 -0.05
CA LEU A 35 10.25 -5.09 -0.17
C LEU A 35 10.60 -5.56 -1.61
N LEU A 36 9.82 -6.46 -2.20
CA LEU A 36 10.07 -6.94 -3.57
C LEU A 36 9.81 -5.88 -4.66
N SER A 37 9.04 -4.84 -4.38
CA SER A 37 8.68 -3.77 -5.34
C SER A 37 9.82 -2.79 -5.63
N GLY A 38 10.85 -2.73 -4.79
CA GLY A 38 11.95 -1.78 -4.95
C GLY A 38 11.57 -0.32 -4.65
N GLY A 39 12.44 0.62 -5.03
CA GLY A 39 12.16 2.06 -4.93
C GLY A 39 11.93 2.56 -3.50
N ILE A 40 10.96 3.48 -3.34
CA ILE A 40 10.60 4.04 -2.03
C ILE A 40 9.92 3.01 -1.12
N LEU A 41 9.14 2.10 -1.70
CA LEU A 41 8.43 1.05 -0.96
C LEU A 41 9.42 0.11 -0.28
N TRP A 42 10.50 -0.26 -0.99
CA TRP A 42 11.59 -1.05 -0.40
C TRP A 42 12.26 -0.33 0.77
N ARG A 43 12.56 0.98 0.65
CA ARG A 43 13.19 1.73 1.74
C ARG A 43 12.31 1.76 2.98
N LEU A 44 11.01 2.01 2.81
CA LEU A 44 10.04 2.03 3.90
C LEU A 44 9.90 0.64 4.55
N ALA A 45 9.84 -0.41 3.75
CA ALA A 45 9.80 -1.79 4.25
C ALA A 45 11.08 -2.12 5.04
N MET A 46 12.25 -1.81 4.49
CA MET A 46 13.53 -2.06 5.12
C MET A 46 13.68 -1.38 6.49
N GLU A 47 13.12 -0.19 6.66
CA GLU A 47 13.13 0.52 7.94
C GLU A 47 12.31 -0.19 9.02
N VAL A 48 11.22 -0.87 8.65
CA VAL A 48 10.27 -1.45 9.60
C VAL A 48 10.52 -2.93 9.87
N ILE A 49 10.73 -3.72 8.81
CA ILE A 49 10.85 -5.19 8.90
C ILE A 49 12.27 -5.70 8.70
N GLY A 50 13.17 -4.87 8.15
CA GLY A 50 14.56 -5.23 7.91
C GLY A 50 14.75 -6.26 6.78
N PRO A 51 16.01 -6.58 6.44
CA PRO A 51 16.35 -7.49 5.35
C PRO A 51 15.99 -8.95 5.65
N GLU A 52 15.95 -9.35 6.92
CA GLU A 52 15.68 -10.74 7.34
C GLU A 52 14.25 -11.18 7.02
N ALA A 53 13.34 -10.22 6.88
CA ALA A 53 11.95 -10.48 6.55
C ALA A 53 11.79 -11.14 5.16
N ILE A 54 12.75 -10.98 4.24
CA ILE A 54 12.73 -11.63 2.92
C ILE A 54 12.67 -13.15 3.04
N PHE A 55 13.35 -13.71 4.05
CA PHE A 55 13.50 -15.14 4.28
C PHE A 55 12.52 -15.69 5.32
N GLY A 56 11.98 -14.84 6.19
CA GLY A 56 11.16 -15.24 7.34
C GLY A 56 9.65 -15.23 7.14
N PHE A 57 9.12 -14.65 6.05
CA PHE A 57 7.66 -14.64 5.82
C PHE A 57 7.17 -16.03 5.39
N PRO A 58 6.20 -16.64 6.10
CA PRO A 58 5.66 -17.95 5.74
C PRO A 58 5.01 -17.88 4.35
N CYS A 59 5.62 -18.58 3.40
CA CYS A 59 5.32 -18.51 1.97
C CYS A 59 4.09 -19.35 1.55
N GLU A 60 3.16 -19.65 2.44
CA GLU A 60 2.16 -20.71 2.18
C GLU A 60 0.69 -20.26 2.23
N GLN A 61 0.34 -19.18 2.92
CA GLN A 61 -1.08 -18.80 3.09
C GLN A 61 -1.52 -17.59 2.25
N ASP A 62 -0.60 -16.71 1.84
CA ASP A 62 -0.95 -15.50 1.07
C ASP A 62 -1.01 -15.73 -0.45
N MET A 63 -0.38 -16.80 -0.96
CA MET A 63 -0.45 -17.17 -2.38
C MET A 63 -1.84 -17.64 -2.84
N CYS A 64 -2.80 -17.79 -1.93
CA CYS A 64 -4.11 -18.38 -2.24
C CYS A 64 -5.25 -17.36 -2.39
N ASN A 65 -5.03 -16.06 -2.19
CA ASN A 65 -6.14 -15.12 -2.01
C ASN A 65 -6.28 -13.98 -3.03
N THR A 66 -5.76 -14.15 -4.25
CA THR A 66 -6.15 -13.26 -5.36
C THR A 66 -6.74 -14.08 -6.50
N GLU A 67 -7.91 -13.63 -6.92
CA GLU A 67 -8.83 -14.30 -7.84
C GLU A 67 -8.14 -15.09 -8.96
N VAL A 68 -8.56 -16.35 -9.07
CA VAL A 68 -8.18 -17.28 -10.14
C VAL A 68 -8.62 -16.69 -11.47
N ILE A 69 -7.72 -15.99 -12.14
CA ILE A 69 -7.84 -15.60 -13.54
C ILE A 69 -6.89 -16.52 -14.34
N PHE A 70 -7.50 -17.55 -14.93
CA PHE A 70 -6.99 -18.56 -15.89
C PHE A 70 -6.32 -19.85 -15.40
N SER A 71 -7.04 -20.96 -15.57
CA SER A 71 -6.51 -22.34 -15.68
C SER A 71 -5.69 -22.50 -16.95
N THR A 72 -4.51 -23.12 -16.87
CA THR A 72 -4.03 -24.06 -17.90
C THR A 72 -2.93 -24.94 -17.32
N SER A 73 -2.64 -26.07 -17.98
CA SER A 73 -1.49 -26.97 -17.82
C SER A 73 -0.09 -26.31 -17.94
N ARG A 74 0.11 -25.19 -17.26
CA ARG A 74 1.36 -24.44 -17.09
C ARG A 74 1.21 -23.57 -15.85
N ALA A 75 2.05 -23.83 -14.86
CA ALA A 75 2.02 -23.24 -13.53
C ALA A 75 1.73 -21.72 -13.53
N LEU A 76 0.69 -21.33 -12.82
CA LEU A 76 0.29 -19.95 -12.55
C LEU A 76 1.17 -19.40 -11.43
N TYR A 77 2.23 -18.68 -11.79
CA TYR A 77 2.95 -17.83 -10.85
C TYR A 77 2.32 -16.44 -10.89
N GLY A 78 1.18 -16.27 -10.22
CA GLY A 78 0.69 -14.93 -9.89
C GLY A 78 1.74 -14.27 -9.01
N ARG A 79 2.54 -13.35 -9.57
CA ARG A 79 3.35 -12.46 -8.73
C ARG A 79 2.38 -11.51 -8.07
N GLU A 80 2.01 -11.83 -6.84
CA GLU A 80 1.31 -10.93 -5.94
C GLU A 80 2.04 -9.57 -5.96
N LYS A 81 1.28 -8.51 -6.19
CA LYS A 81 1.77 -7.14 -6.25
C LYS A 81 0.91 -6.32 -5.32
N LEU A 82 1.48 -5.26 -4.76
CA LEU A 82 0.70 -4.30 -4.00
C LEU A 82 -0.39 -3.69 -4.87
N THR A 83 -1.58 -3.57 -4.30
CA THR A 83 -2.67 -2.81 -4.91
C THR A 83 -2.38 -1.32 -4.83
N ASP A 84 -3.02 -0.53 -5.70
CA ASP A 84 -2.85 0.93 -5.69
C ASP A 84 -3.27 1.53 -4.33
N GLU A 85 -4.25 0.93 -3.65
CA GLU A 85 -4.69 1.36 -2.32
C GLU A 85 -3.61 1.14 -1.24
N GLU A 86 -2.86 0.05 -1.33
CA GLU A 86 -1.76 -0.25 -0.41
C GLU A 86 -0.55 0.64 -0.69
N ILE A 87 -0.29 0.96 -1.95
CA ILE A 87 0.74 1.92 -2.35
C ILE A 87 0.37 3.31 -1.85
N ASP A 88 -0.88 3.72 -2.03
CA ASP A 88 -1.43 4.97 -1.50
C ASP A 88 -1.29 5.02 0.02
N LEU A 89 -1.54 3.91 0.70
CA LEU A 89 -1.33 3.79 2.13
C LEU A 89 0.13 4.01 2.51
N LEU A 90 1.07 3.32 1.86
CA LEU A 90 2.50 3.44 2.12
C LEU A 90 3.04 4.85 1.80
N CYS A 91 2.45 5.52 0.81
CA CYS A 91 2.82 6.87 0.40
C CYS A 91 2.10 7.97 1.19
N SER A 92 1.30 7.62 2.20
CA SER A 92 0.47 8.55 2.95
C SER A 92 -0.50 9.38 2.08
N ALA A 93 -0.97 8.83 0.96
CA ALA A 93 -1.92 9.49 0.07
C ALA A 93 -3.34 9.49 0.65
N TYR A 94 -4.01 10.63 0.49
CA TYR A 94 -5.42 10.83 0.81
C TYR A 94 -6.09 11.67 -0.27
N TYR A 95 -7.38 11.46 -0.46
CA TYR A 95 -8.18 12.19 -1.42
C TYR A 95 -8.83 13.39 -0.72
N MET A 96 -8.88 14.54 -1.37
CA MET A 96 -9.65 15.68 -0.89
C MET A 96 -10.95 15.77 -1.70
N GLU A 97 -12.08 15.97 -1.02
CA GLU A 97 -13.33 16.26 -1.73
C GLU A 97 -13.13 17.54 -2.54
N LYS A 98 -13.28 17.48 -3.86
CA LYS A 98 -13.38 18.71 -4.64
C LYS A 98 -14.66 19.40 -4.22
N GLY A 99 -14.55 20.57 -3.62
CA GLY A 99 -15.67 21.48 -3.49
C GLY A 99 -16.25 21.66 -4.89
N THR A 100 -17.57 21.56 -5.02
CA THR A 100 -18.27 21.87 -6.26
C THR A 100 -18.12 23.37 -6.56
N SER A 101 -16.95 23.78 -6.99
CA SER A 101 -16.75 25.03 -7.71
C SER A 101 -16.90 24.69 -9.18
N GLU A 102 -18.02 25.10 -9.77
CA GLU A 102 -18.20 25.19 -11.22
C GLU A 102 -17.04 25.98 -11.84
N SER A 103 -15.99 25.29 -12.27
CA SER A 103 -14.89 25.90 -12.98
C SER A 103 -15.19 25.83 -14.48
N LYS A 104 -15.71 26.94 -15.02
CA LYS A 104 -15.76 27.19 -16.47
C LYS A 104 -14.38 26.95 -17.09
N PRO A 105 -14.29 26.33 -18.28
CA PRO A 105 -13.01 26.17 -18.97
C PRO A 105 -12.46 27.55 -19.31
N ILE A 106 -11.23 27.81 -18.88
CA ILE A 106 -10.45 28.97 -19.34
C ILE A 106 -9.86 28.57 -20.70
N VAL A 107 -10.13 29.45 -21.67
CA VAL A 107 -9.79 29.38 -23.11
C VAL A 107 -8.31 29.13 -23.36
#